data_AF-A0AB34X142-F1
#
_entry.id   AF-A0AB34X142-F1
#
_cell.length_a   1.000
_cell.length_b   1.000
_cell.length_c   1.000
_cell.angle_alpha   90.00
_cell.angle_beta   90.00
_cell.angle_gamma   90.00
#
_symmetry.space_group_name_H-M   'P 1'
#
loop_
_entity.id
_entity.type
_entity.pdbx_description
1 polymer ?
#
loop_
_entity_poly.entity_id
_entity_poly.type
_entity_poly.pdbx_seq_one_letter_code
_entity_poly.pdbx_strand_id
1 'polypeptide(L)'
;MARTSLSDEEKTEYERLEGMAQQPETTALERPHAAQADTKVREADGSENELPTDTKHLLVAKNGSYPLDLNDWETKVLRTEEKRETFLGWYRNPDRGVHESLAIAYQENGAWKALRPDFLFFHEINGEIVCDIVDPHGYHLADALPKLRGLADYAERHGSQYRRIEAIAEVDGQLRVLDLKRKHVRQAIRQTGEAKMLYASDLAHDYQ
;
A
#
# COMPACT_ATOMS: atom_id res chain seq x y z
N MET A 1 -4.83 15.27 -20.32
CA MET A 1 -6.00 16.17 -20.23
C MET A 1 -6.79 15.77 -18.99
N ALA A 2 -7.42 16.72 -18.30
CA ALA A 2 -8.00 16.49 -16.98
C ALA A 2 -9.18 15.49 -17.05
N ARG A 3 -9.03 14.34 -16.37
CA ARG A 3 -10.01 13.24 -16.26
C ARG A 3 -11.28 13.61 -15.48
N THR A 4 -11.27 14.75 -14.80
CA THR A 4 -12.29 15.14 -13.82
C THR A 4 -13.61 15.64 -14.43
N SER A 5 -13.74 15.67 -15.76
CA SER A 5 -14.91 16.22 -16.46
C SER A 5 -15.62 15.25 -17.41
N LEU A 6 -15.30 13.94 -17.36
CA LEU A 6 -15.94 12.93 -18.20
C LEU A 6 -17.23 12.41 -17.55
N SER A 7 -18.25 12.13 -18.38
CA SER A 7 -19.46 11.43 -17.96
C SER A 7 -19.19 9.96 -17.65
N ASP A 8 -20.07 9.30 -16.90
CA ASP A 8 -19.90 7.89 -16.51
C ASP A 8 -19.80 6.94 -17.73
N GLU A 9 -20.50 7.27 -18.82
CA GLU A 9 -20.48 6.51 -20.08
C GLU A 9 -19.14 6.67 -20.81
N GLU A 10 -18.59 7.89 -20.86
CA GLU A 10 -17.26 8.17 -21.41
C GLU A 10 -16.15 7.53 -20.57
N LYS A 11 -16.29 7.52 -19.24
CA LYS A 11 -15.38 6.80 -18.35
C LYS A 11 -15.37 5.31 -18.65
N THR A 12 -16.53 4.69 -18.79
CA THR A 12 -16.66 3.25 -19.09
C THR A 12 -16.04 2.88 -20.45
N GLU A 13 -16.23 3.72 -21.47
CA GLU A 13 -15.62 3.48 -22.78
C GLU A 13 -14.10 3.66 -22.75
N TYR A 14 -13.60 4.65 -22.01
CA TYR A 14 -12.17 4.86 -21.80
C TYR A 14 -11.54 3.70 -21.03
N GLU A 15 -12.20 3.20 -19.98
CA GLU A 15 -11.79 2.01 -19.21
C GLU A 15 -11.67 0.77 -20.10
N ARG A 16 -12.62 0.57 -21.03
CA ARG A 16 -12.55 -0.53 -22.00
C ARG A 16 -11.32 -0.42 -22.89
N LEU A 17 -10.96 0.78 -23.33
CA LEU A 17 -9.79 1.02 -24.18
C LEU A 17 -8.47 0.87 -23.39
N GLU A 18 -8.39 1.40 -22.16
CA GLU A 18 -7.24 1.22 -21.27
C GLU A 18 -7.03 -0.27 -20.92
N GLY A 19 -8.11 -1.02 -20.69
CA GLY A 19 -8.05 -2.47 -20.43
C GLY A 19 -7.52 -3.31 -21.61
N MET A 20 -7.49 -2.75 -22.82
CA MET A 20 -6.92 -3.38 -24.01
C MET A 20 -5.44 -3.02 -24.25
N ALA A 21 -4.87 -2.12 -23.44
CA ALA A 21 -3.48 -1.70 -23.59
C ALA A 21 -2.51 -2.85 -23.29
N GLN A 22 -1.51 -3.03 -24.16
CA GLN A 22 -0.45 -4.03 -23.96
C GLN A 22 0.60 -3.62 -22.92
N GLN A 23 0.62 -2.34 -22.55
CA GLN A 23 1.52 -1.77 -21.56
C GLN A 23 0.72 -0.98 -20.51
N PRO A 24 1.14 -1.02 -19.24
CA PRO A 24 0.50 -0.21 -18.20
C PRO A 24 0.69 1.28 -18.47
N GLU A 25 -0.38 2.04 -18.32
CA GLU A 25 -0.34 3.50 -18.40
C GLU A 25 -0.46 4.12 -17.02
N THR A 26 0.16 5.29 -16.84
CA THR A 26 0.00 6.05 -15.59
C THR A 26 -1.34 6.74 -15.59
N THR A 27 -2.19 6.36 -14.63
CA THR A 27 -3.48 6.99 -14.41
C THR A 27 -3.47 7.85 -13.13
N ALA A 28 -4.41 8.80 -13.03
CA ALA A 28 -4.57 9.59 -11.82
C ALA A 28 -5.50 8.85 -10.87
N LEU A 29 -5.13 8.79 -9.59
CA LEU A 29 -6.00 8.25 -8.55
C LEU A 29 -7.24 9.13 -8.40
N GLU A 30 -8.41 8.49 -8.31
CA GLU A 30 -9.63 9.17 -7.89
C GLU A 30 -9.65 9.29 -6.36
N ARG A 31 -10.22 10.38 -5.86
CA ARG A 31 -10.35 10.59 -4.42
C ARG A 31 -11.39 9.60 -3.88
N PRO A 32 -11.09 8.83 -2.82
CA PRO A 32 -12.09 7.98 -2.21
C PRO A 32 -13.26 8.78 -1.66
N HIS A 33 -14.47 8.40 -2.08
CA HIS A 33 -15.72 9.06 -1.71
C HIS A 33 -16.52 8.26 -0.67
N ALA A 34 -16.48 6.93 -0.75
CA ALA A 34 -17.17 6.05 0.17
C ALA A 34 -16.42 4.71 0.27
N ALA A 35 -16.54 4.05 1.42
CA ALA A 35 -16.13 2.67 1.61
C ALA A 35 -17.24 1.91 2.33
N GLN A 36 -17.34 0.62 2.03
CA GLN A 36 -18.07 -0.34 2.83
C GLN A 36 -17.03 -1.11 3.65
N ALA A 37 -17.22 -1.13 4.96
CA ALA A 37 -16.36 -1.86 5.89
C ALA A 37 -17.26 -2.61 6.87
N ASP A 38 -16.90 -3.85 7.17
CA ASP A 38 -17.56 -4.62 8.21
C ASP A 38 -17.27 -3.99 9.56
N THR A 39 -18.26 -4.00 10.46
CA THR A 39 -18.10 -3.46 11.82
C THR A 39 -17.90 -4.55 12.87
N LYS A 40 -17.99 -5.81 12.45
CA LYS A 40 -17.88 -6.98 13.30
C LYS A 40 -17.13 -8.08 12.57
N VAL A 41 -16.37 -8.87 13.31
CA VAL A 41 -15.78 -10.13 12.84
C VAL A 41 -16.62 -11.29 13.35
N ARG A 42 -16.84 -12.29 12.50
CA ARG A 42 -17.49 -13.54 12.88
C ARG A 42 -16.45 -14.62 13.09
N GLU A 43 -16.41 -15.16 14.30
CA GLU A 43 -15.49 -16.23 14.70
C GLU A 43 -15.94 -17.59 14.17
N ALA A 44 -15.03 -18.57 14.20
CA ALA A 44 -15.30 -19.94 13.76
C ALA A 44 -16.41 -20.64 14.58
N ASP A 45 -16.63 -20.21 15.82
CA ASP A 45 -17.71 -20.71 16.69
C ASP A 45 -19.07 -20.02 16.44
N GLY A 46 -19.12 -19.08 15.49
CA GLY A 46 -20.32 -18.33 15.13
C GLY A 46 -20.59 -17.10 15.99
N SER A 47 -19.77 -16.81 17.00
CA SER A 47 -19.84 -15.55 17.75
C SER A 47 -19.45 -14.35 16.88
N GLU A 48 -20.00 -13.18 17.21
CA GLU A 48 -19.66 -11.92 16.54
C GLU A 48 -19.08 -10.93 17.54
N ASN A 49 -17.89 -10.42 17.24
CA ASN A 49 -17.19 -9.42 18.04
C ASN A 49 -17.13 -8.10 17.27
N GLU A 50 -17.34 -6.97 17.96
CA GLU A 50 -17.14 -5.66 17.36
C GLU A 50 -15.67 -5.44 17.02
N LEU A 51 -15.42 -4.92 15.81
CA LEU A 51 -14.08 -4.54 15.42
C LEU A 51 -13.64 -3.28 16.18
N PRO A 52 -12.36 -3.19 16.58
CA PRO A 52 -11.83 -1.94 17.08
C PRO A 52 -11.98 -0.85 16.02
N THR A 53 -12.03 0.42 16.44
CA THR A 53 -12.15 1.54 15.50
C THR A 53 -10.99 2.52 15.61
N ASP A 54 -10.76 3.25 14.52
CA ASP A 54 -9.84 4.39 14.47
C ASP A 54 -10.54 5.66 13.95
N THR A 55 -10.01 6.82 14.31
CA THR A 55 -10.57 8.14 13.96
C THR A 55 -9.74 8.90 12.93
N LYS A 56 -8.60 8.34 12.52
CA LYS A 56 -7.60 8.94 11.65
C LYS A 56 -7.54 8.30 10.27
N HIS A 57 -8.44 7.37 9.97
CA HIS A 57 -8.63 6.87 8.61
C HIS A 57 -9.20 7.97 7.69
N LEU A 58 -8.81 7.97 6.42
CA LEU A 58 -9.23 8.97 5.42
C LEU A 58 -10.74 8.97 5.18
N LEU A 59 -11.38 7.81 5.37
CA LEU A 59 -12.82 7.63 5.32
C LEU A 59 -13.33 7.24 6.70
N VAL A 60 -14.13 8.10 7.31
CA VAL A 60 -14.78 7.82 8.59
C VAL A 60 -16.30 7.90 8.43
N ALA A 61 -17.01 7.12 9.23
CA ALA A 61 -18.46 7.24 9.34
C ALA A 61 -18.86 8.59 9.96
N LYS A 62 -20.16 8.90 9.98
CA LYS A 62 -20.69 10.17 10.53
C LYS A 62 -20.29 10.44 11.98
N ASN A 63 -20.04 9.38 12.76
CA ASN A 63 -19.58 9.45 14.14
C ASN A 63 -18.05 9.60 14.27
N GLY A 64 -17.31 9.72 13.15
CA GLY A 64 -15.86 9.88 13.13
C GLY A 64 -15.05 8.59 13.25
N SER A 65 -15.68 7.40 13.19
CA SER A 65 -14.98 6.12 13.34
C SER A 65 -14.84 5.35 12.03
N TYR A 66 -13.77 4.57 11.92
CA TYR A 66 -13.55 3.56 10.88
C TYR A 66 -13.20 2.20 11.53
N PRO A 67 -13.88 1.09 11.17
CA PRO A 67 -13.56 -0.24 11.68
C PRO A 67 -12.20 -0.75 11.21
N LEU A 68 -11.43 -1.35 12.12
CA LEU A 68 -10.12 -1.91 11.85
C LEU A 68 -10.20 -3.44 11.72
N ASP A 69 -10.40 -3.91 10.50
CA ASP A 69 -10.24 -5.33 10.15
C ASP A 69 -8.84 -5.58 9.58
N LEU A 70 -7.83 -5.49 10.46
CA LEU A 70 -6.41 -5.59 10.11
C LEU A 70 -5.81 -6.84 10.72
N ASN A 71 -4.87 -7.48 10.01
CA ASN A 71 -4.07 -8.56 10.58
C ASN A 71 -3.04 -8.04 11.61
N ASP A 72 -2.32 -8.94 12.28
CA ASP A 72 -1.36 -8.58 13.33
C ASP A 72 -0.24 -7.64 12.84
N TRP A 73 0.27 -7.85 11.62
CA TRP A 73 1.35 -7.04 11.04
C TRP A 73 0.84 -5.66 10.65
N GLU A 74 -0.29 -5.61 9.95
CA GLU A 74 -0.97 -4.37 9.58
C GLU A 74 -1.31 -3.53 10.81
N THR A 75 -1.83 -4.17 11.86
CA THR A 75 -2.11 -3.52 13.14
C THR A 75 -0.84 -2.94 13.75
N LYS A 76 0.24 -3.72 13.82
CA LYS A 76 1.52 -3.23 14.36
C LYS A 76 2.08 -2.07 13.55
N VAL A 77 1.98 -2.13 12.21
CA VAL A 77 2.40 -1.04 11.33
C VAL A 77 1.61 0.23 11.59
N LEU A 78 0.28 0.15 11.60
CA LEU A 78 -0.59 1.30 11.87
C LEU A 78 -0.29 1.92 13.25
N ARG A 79 -0.21 1.10 14.31
CA ARG A 79 0.08 1.58 15.67
C ARG A 79 1.48 2.18 15.82
N THR A 80 2.43 1.77 14.99
CA THR A 80 3.76 2.39 14.94
C THR A 80 3.68 3.76 14.27
N GLU A 81 3.01 3.85 13.12
CA GLU A 81 2.88 5.10 12.37
C GLU A 81 2.08 6.18 13.13
N GLU A 82 1.03 5.78 13.84
CA GLU A 82 0.20 6.67 14.69
C GLU A 82 1.00 7.37 15.80
N LYS A 83 2.15 6.82 16.22
CA LYS A 83 3.00 7.41 17.27
C LYS A 83 3.89 8.52 16.74
N ARG A 84 4.01 8.69 15.43
CA ARG A 84 4.85 9.72 14.83
C ARG A 84 4.19 11.08 15.03
N GLU A 85 4.94 12.06 15.56
CA GLU A 85 4.41 13.39 15.89
C GLU A 85 3.75 14.10 14.69
N THR A 86 4.24 13.85 13.48
CA THR A 86 3.72 14.46 12.25
C THR A 86 2.52 13.73 11.65
N PHE A 87 2.06 12.63 12.26
CA PHE A 87 0.97 11.78 11.72
C PHE A 87 -0.36 12.53 11.67
N LEU A 88 -0.96 12.56 10.49
CA LEU A 88 -2.26 13.21 10.24
C LEU A 88 -3.37 12.18 10.07
N GLY A 89 -3.11 11.11 9.32
CA GLY A 89 -4.07 10.05 9.05
C GLY A 89 -3.54 9.01 8.07
N TRP A 90 -4.41 8.08 7.68
CA TRP A 90 -4.01 6.93 6.86
C TRP A 90 -5.15 6.46 5.96
N TYR A 91 -4.81 5.72 4.91
CA TYR A 91 -5.75 5.07 4.01
C TYR A 91 -5.30 3.64 3.78
N ARG A 92 -6.20 2.66 4.03
CA ARG A 92 -6.00 1.29 3.56
C ARG A 92 -6.29 1.26 2.08
N ASN A 93 -5.27 1.03 1.28
CA ASN A 93 -5.43 0.91 -0.15
C ASN A 93 -6.32 -0.31 -0.46
N PRO A 94 -7.40 -0.19 -1.24
CA PRO A 94 -8.21 -1.33 -1.62
C PRO A 94 -7.36 -2.35 -2.38
N ASP A 95 -7.50 -3.63 -2.06
CA ASP A 95 -6.82 -4.76 -2.71
C ASP A 95 -7.39 -5.10 -4.10
N ARG A 96 -8.60 -4.60 -4.39
CA ARG A 96 -9.33 -4.71 -5.65
C ARG A 96 -8.99 -3.58 -6.63
N GLY A 97 -9.15 -3.86 -7.92
CA GLY A 97 -8.96 -2.88 -9.00
C GLY A 97 -10.10 -1.89 -9.11
N VAL A 98 -10.09 -0.89 -8.24
CA VAL A 98 -10.97 0.29 -8.27
C VAL A 98 -10.14 1.56 -8.49
N HIS A 99 -10.76 2.64 -8.94
CA HIS A 99 -10.07 3.88 -9.33
C HIS A 99 -9.36 4.61 -8.19
N GLU A 100 -9.76 4.30 -6.96
CA GLU A 100 -9.17 4.86 -5.73
C GLU A 100 -8.02 3.99 -5.20
N SER A 101 -7.78 2.82 -5.83
CA SER A 101 -6.69 1.91 -5.48
C SER A 101 -5.40 2.27 -6.21
N LEU A 102 -4.34 2.52 -5.45
CA LEU A 102 -2.99 2.65 -5.99
C LEU A 102 -2.52 1.28 -6.51
N ALA A 103 -2.52 1.15 -7.84
CA ALA A 103 -1.99 0.01 -8.54
C ALA A 103 -0.60 0.31 -9.13
N ILE A 104 0.36 -0.54 -8.79
CA ILE A 104 1.72 -0.51 -9.29
C ILE A 104 1.91 -1.67 -10.25
N ALA A 105 2.18 -1.35 -11.51
CA ALA A 105 2.41 -2.38 -12.50
C ALA A 105 3.79 -3.04 -12.31
N TYR A 106 3.82 -4.36 -12.34
CA TYR A 106 5.03 -5.16 -12.30
C TYR A 106 4.93 -6.34 -13.27
N GLN A 107 6.09 -6.90 -13.63
CA GLN A 107 6.13 -8.08 -14.50
C GLN A 107 6.42 -9.35 -13.72
N GLU A 108 5.70 -10.41 -14.05
CA GLU A 108 5.96 -11.76 -13.57
C GLU A 108 5.74 -12.75 -14.72
N ASN A 109 6.76 -13.56 -15.01
CA ASN A 109 6.73 -14.56 -16.09
C ASN A 109 6.28 -13.99 -17.45
N GLY A 110 6.70 -12.75 -17.76
CA GLY A 110 6.37 -12.06 -19.02
C GLY A 110 4.98 -11.43 -19.08
N ALA A 111 4.17 -11.56 -18.02
CA ALA A 111 2.85 -10.94 -17.92
C ALA A 111 2.89 -9.72 -17.00
N TRP A 112 2.14 -8.68 -17.36
CA TRP A 112 1.89 -7.54 -16.48
C TRP A 112 0.87 -7.91 -15.40
N LYS A 113 1.17 -7.51 -14.16
CA LYS A 113 0.32 -7.66 -12.99
C LYS A 113 0.29 -6.35 -12.19
N ALA A 114 -0.70 -6.22 -11.32
CA ALA A 114 -0.83 -5.09 -10.41
C ALA A 114 -0.47 -5.51 -8.98
N LEU A 115 0.48 -4.80 -8.39
CA LEU A 115 0.74 -4.78 -6.95
C LEU A 115 -0.08 -3.61 -6.37
N ARG A 116 -0.67 -3.81 -5.20
CA ARG A 116 -1.36 -2.77 -4.44
C ARG A 116 -0.72 -2.73 -3.06
N PRO A 117 0.05 -1.68 -2.72
CA PRO A 117 0.61 -1.54 -1.39
C PRO A 117 -0.48 -1.36 -0.35
N ASP A 118 -0.35 -1.89 0.86
CA ASP A 118 -1.48 -1.88 1.81
C ASP A 118 -1.82 -0.49 2.37
N PHE A 119 -0.81 0.32 2.73
CA PHE A 119 -1.04 1.60 3.39
C PHE A 119 -0.46 2.82 2.67
N LEU A 120 -1.27 3.87 2.69
CA LEU A 120 -0.86 5.24 2.44
C LEU A 120 -0.99 6.03 3.75
N PHE A 121 0.13 6.55 4.26
CA PHE A 121 0.17 7.37 5.47
C PHE A 121 0.38 8.84 5.12
N PHE A 122 -0.35 9.72 5.80
CA PHE A 122 -0.30 11.16 5.57
C PHE A 122 0.31 11.85 6.78
N HIS A 123 1.26 12.74 6.52
CA HIS A 123 1.93 13.52 7.54
C HIS A 123 1.94 15.01 7.19
N GLU A 124 1.93 15.86 8.21
CA GLU A 124 2.19 17.29 8.03
C GLU A 124 3.64 17.61 8.43
N ILE A 125 4.42 18.14 7.50
CA ILE A 125 5.80 18.54 7.73
C ILE A 125 5.97 19.96 7.21
N ASN A 126 6.35 20.90 8.09
CA ASN A 126 6.54 22.30 7.73
C ASN A 126 5.31 22.93 7.02
N GLY A 127 4.10 22.50 7.39
CA GLY A 127 2.84 22.98 6.81
C GLY A 127 2.47 22.34 5.46
N GLU A 128 3.25 21.36 4.97
CA GLU A 128 2.93 20.60 3.77
C GLU A 128 2.47 19.18 4.12
N ILE A 129 1.42 18.71 3.44
CA ILE A 129 0.99 17.32 3.52
C ILE A 129 1.89 16.47 2.62
N VAL A 130 2.55 15.49 3.20
CA VAL A 130 3.36 14.50 2.50
C VAL A 130 2.78 13.10 2.70
N CYS A 131 3.03 12.21 1.74
CA CYS A 131 2.54 10.84 1.75
C CYS A 131 3.68 9.83 1.82
N ASP A 132 3.47 8.78 2.61
CA ASP A 132 4.31 7.58 2.62
C ASP A 132 3.52 6.39 2.07
N ILE A 133 4.22 5.51 1.35
CA ILE A 133 3.75 4.16 1.06
C ILE A 133 4.44 3.21 2.03
N VAL A 134 3.67 2.40 2.74
CA VAL A 134 4.19 1.37 3.64
C VAL A 134 3.43 0.06 3.39
N ASP A 135 4.17 -0.99 3.06
CA ASP A 135 3.62 -2.23 2.50
C ASP A 135 4.07 -3.46 3.31
N PRO A 136 3.32 -3.86 4.36
CA PRO A 136 3.54 -5.10 5.10
C PRO A 136 3.11 -6.33 4.29
N HIS A 137 4.06 -6.92 3.57
CA HIS A 137 3.81 -8.11 2.76
C HIS A 137 3.73 -9.39 3.58
N GLY A 138 2.56 -10.04 3.63
CA GLY A 138 2.33 -11.31 4.33
C GLY A 138 3.21 -12.52 3.88
N TYR A 139 3.57 -13.32 4.89
CA TYR A 139 4.21 -14.66 5.04
C TYR A 139 4.87 -15.44 3.87
N HIS A 140 4.58 -15.21 2.59
CA HIS A 140 5.18 -15.97 1.47
C HIS A 140 6.20 -15.14 0.67
N LEU A 141 7.41 -15.00 1.25
CA LEU A 141 8.56 -14.28 0.67
C LEU A 141 8.96 -14.75 -0.75
N ALA A 142 8.64 -15.98 -1.14
CA ALA A 142 8.92 -16.50 -2.48
C ALA A 142 8.08 -15.81 -3.57
N ASP A 143 6.79 -15.56 -3.29
CA ASP A 143 5.88 -14.83 -4.19
C ASP A 143 6.05 -13.30 -4.09
N ALA A 144 6.84 -12.85 -3.11
CA ALA A 144 7.07 -11.43 -2.85
C ALA A 144 8.11 -10.81 -3.78
N LEU A 145 9.04 -11.58 -4.37
CA LEU A 145 10.18 -10.97 -5.07
C LEU A 145 9.80 -10.21 -6.36
N PRO A 146 8.93 -10.71 -7.25
CA PRO A 146 8.46 -9.94 -8.41
C PRO A 146 7.73 -8.66 -8.00
N LYS A 147 6.90 -8.73 -6.96
CA LYS A 147 6.20 -7.57 -6.38
C LYS A 147 7.18 -6.54 -5.81
N LEU A 148 8.15 -6.99 -5.01
CA LEU A 148 9.17 -6.14 -4.39
C LEU A 148 10.04 -5.46 -5.46
N ARG A 149 10.37 -6.15 -6.56
CA ARG A 149 11.04 -5.54 -7.72
C ARG A 149 10.15 -4.49 -8.40
N GLY A 150 8.86 -4.78 -8.57
CA GLY A 150 7.88 -3.81 -9.05
C GLY A 150 7.81 -2.55 -8.20
N LEU A 151 7.74 -2.71 -6.87
CA LEU A 151 7.72 -1.59 -5.93
C LEU A 151 9.04 -0.80 -5.94
N ALA A 152 10.19 -1.48 -6.06
CA ALA A 152 11.48 -0.83 -6.22
C ALA A 152 11.55 -0.01 -7.53
N ASP A 153 11.10 -0.56 -8.65
CA ASP A 153 11.03 0.15 -9.92
C ASP A 153 10.08 1.36 -9.86
N TYR A 154 8.95 1.20 -9.18
CA TYR A 154 8.02 2.31 -8.92
C TYR A 154 8.69 3.40 -8.09
N ALA A 155 9.36 3.04 -6.99
CA ALA A 155 10.08 3.98 -6.14
C ALA A 155 11.19 4.72 -6.90
N GLU A 156 11.86 4.08 -7.87
CA GLU A 156 12.84 4.75 -8.71
C GLU A 156 12.23 5.79 -9.65
N ARG A 157 11.06 5.52 -10.23
CA ARG A 157 10.40 6.42 -11.19
C ARG A 157 9.58 7.51 -10.54
N HIS A 158 8.87 7.18 -9.46
CA HIS A 158 7.84 8.03 -8.84
C HIS A 158 8.18 8.41 -7.40
N GLY A 159 9.32 7.98 -6.88
CA GLY A 159 9.69 8.20 -5.48
C GLY A 159 9.71 9.66 -5.06
N SER A 160 9.89 10.63 -5.95
CA SER A 160 9.83 12.06 -5.60
C SER A 160 8.45 12.52 -5.10
N GLN A 161 7.38 11.78 -5.39
CA GLN A 161 6.01 12.08 -4.95
C GLN A 161 5.74 11.65 -3.50
N TYR A 162 6.62 10.83 -2.92
CA TYR A 162 6.45 10.24 -1.61
C TYR A 162 7.63 10.58 -0.70
N ARG A 163 7.36 10.82 0.58
CA ARG A 163 8.43 10.99 1.57
C ARG A 163 9.14 9.65 1.78
N ARG A 164 8.40 8.58 2.09
CA ARG A 164 8.91 7.19 2.20
C ARG A 164 8.17 6.23 1.27
N ILE A 165 8.89 5.19 0.86
CA ILE A 165 8.32 3.99 0.23
C ILE A 165 9.02 2.81 0.87
N GLU A 166 8.31 2.06 1.70
CA GLU A 166 8.86 1.04 2.58
C GLU A 166 8.15 -0.30 2.35
N ALA A 167 8.94 -1.36 2.17
CA ALA A 167 8.45 -2.73 2.14
C ALA A 167 8.80 -3.42 3.45
N ILE A 168 7.83 -4.06 4.08
CA ILE A 168 7.98 -4.69 5.40
C ILE A 168 7.71 -6.18 5.28
N ALA A 169 8.53 -6.98 5.95
CA ALA A 169 8.29 -8.40 6.16
C ALA A 169 8.74 -8.82 7.56
N GLU A 170 8.15 -9.87 8.09
CA GLU A 170 8.64 -10.49 9.32
C GLU A 170 9.79 -11.45 9.03
N VAL A 171 10.88 -11.33 9.80
CA VAL A 171 11.97 -12.30 9.87
C VAL A 171 12.19 -12.63 11.34
N ASP A 172 12.08 -13.92 11.66
CA ASP A 172 12.34 -14.47 12.99
C ASP A 172 11.61 -13.73 14.14
N GLY A 173 10.31 -13.41 13.95
CA GLY A 173 9.50 -12.70 14.96
C GLY A 173 9.60 -11.17 14.93
N GLN A 174 10.45 -10.61 14.08
CA GLN A 174 10.71 -9.17 14.01
C GLN A 174 10.28 -8.60 12.66
N LEU A 175 9.51 -7.51 12.67
CA LEU A 175 9.22 -6.74 11.46
C LEU A 175 10.48 -6.01 11.02
N ARG A 176 10.89 -6.27 9.78
CA ARG A 176 12.07 -5.71 9.13
C ARG A 176 11.61 -4.88 7.93
N VAL A 177 12.25 -3.73 7.72
CA VAL A 177 11.88 -2.78 6.68
C VAL A 177 13.00 -2.54 5.69
N LEU A 178 12.66 -2.53 4.41
CA LEU A 178 13.52 -2.10 3.30
C LEU A 178 13.06 -0.71 2.85
N ASP A 179 13.95 0.29 2.99
CA ASP A 179 13.71 1.64 2.47
C ASP A 179 14.03 1.71 0.97
N LEU A 180 12.97 1.77 0.16
CA LEU A 180 13.06 1.76 -1.31
C LEU A 180 13.44 3.12 -1.89
N LYS A 181 13.52 4.18 -1.07
CA LYS A 181 14.12 5.46 -1.49
C LYS A 181 15.62 5.31 -1.68
N ARG A 182 16.26 4.34 -1.01
CA ARG A 182 17.71 4.10 -1.09
C ARG A 182 18.07 3.31 -2.34
N LYS A 183 18.92 3.90 -3.20
CA LYS A 183 19.35 3.29 -4.46
C LYS A 183 19.98 1.90 -4.29
N HIS A 184 20.82 1.72 -3.27
CA HIS A 184 21.51 0.44 -3.04
C HIS A 184 20.55 -0.68 -2.63
N VAL A 185 19.50 -0.37 -1.85
CA VAL A 185 18.43 -1.32 -1.50
C VAL A 185 17.71 -1.78 -2.77
N ARG A 186 17.32 -0.85 -3.65
CA ARG A 186 16.68 -1.19 -4.94
C ARG A 186 17.58 -2.04 -5.85
N GLN A 187 18.87 -1.75 -5.88
CA GLN A 187 19.84 -2.55 -6.65
C GLN A 187 19.94 -3.98 -6.11
N ALA A 188 20.00 -4.14 -4.79
CA ALA A 188 20.03 -5.46 -4.16
C ALA A 188 18.75 -6.26 -4.44
N ILE A 189 17.58 -5.62 -4.40
CA ILE A 189 16.28 -6.23 -4.74
C ILE A 189 16.27 -6.82 -6.17
N ARG A 190 16.90 -6.14 -7.12
CA ARG A 190 16.97 -6.60 -8.52
C ARG A 190 17.94 -7.77 -8.69
N GLN A 191 18.96 -7.86 -7.86
CA GLN A 191 20.04 -8.84 -7.97
C GLN A 191 19.80 -10.10 -7.14
N THR A 192 19.05 -10.00 -6.03
CA THR A 192 18.80 -11.17 -5.18
C THR A 192 17.94 -12.21 -5.90
N GLY A 193 18.18 -13.49 -5.58
CA GLY A 193 17.29 -14.60 -5.92
C GLY A 193 16.23 -14.89 -4.85
N GLU A 194 16.37 -14.33 -3.66
CA GLU A 194 15.50 -14.62 -2.51
C GLU A 194 15.24 -13.35 -1.70
N ALA A 195 13.96 -13.05 -1.45
CA ALA A 195 13.57 -11.85 -0.70
C ALA A 195 14.01 -11.93 0.76
N LYS A 196 13.98 -13.11 1.39
CA LYS A 196 14.37 -13.31 2.80
C LYS A 196 15.78 -12.80 3.09
N MET A 197 16.72 -13.02 2.18
CA MET A 197 18.10 -12.58 2.30
C MET A 197 18.24 -11.06 2.43
N LEU A 198 17.35 -10.29 1.80
CA LEU A 198 17.35 -8.83 1.92
C LEU A 198 16.95 -8.39 3.33
N TYR A 199 15.85 -8.95 3.85
CA TYR A 199 15.32 -8.60 5.16
C TYR A 199 16.20 -9.08 6.33
N ALA A 200 16.95 -10.16 6.12
CA ALA A 200 17.94 -10.67 7.07
C ALA A 200 19.31 -9.94 6.98
N SER A 201 19.53 -9.10 5.98
CA SER A 201 20.78 -8.35 5.80
C SER A 201 20.78 -6.98 6.49
N ASP A 202 21.90 -6.27 6.37
CA ASP A 202 22.08 -4.88 6.79
C ASP A 202 21.35 -3.86 5.91
N LEU A 203 20.76 -4.30 4.78
CA LEU A 203 19.87 -3.49 3.95
C LEU A 203 18.55 -3.18 4.65
N ALA A 204 18.13 -4.06 5.57
CA ALA A 204 16.94 -3.88 6.37
C ALA A 204 17.30 -3.47 7.80
N HIS A 205 16.35 -2.82 8.46
CA HIS A 205 16.41 -2.53 9.88
C HIS A 205 15.08 -2.89 10.55
N ASP A 206 15.05 -2.90 11.87
CA ASP A 206 13.81 -3.16 12.60
C ASP A 206 12.84 -2.01 12.36
N TYR A 207 11.59 -2.36 12.07
CA TYR A 207 10.54 -1.37 11.87
C TYR A 207 10.16 -0.72 13.21
N GLN A 208 10.19 0.62 13.25
CA GLN A 208 10.02 1.46 14.45
C GLN A 208 9.21 2.72 14.18
#